data_AF-A0A0N4Z3D6-F1
#
_entry.id   AF-A0A0N4Z3D6-F1
#
_cell.length_a   1.000
_cell.length_b   1.000
_cell.length_c   1.000
_cell.angle_alpha   90.00
_cell.angle_beta   90.00
_cell.angle_gamma   90.00
#
_symmetry.space_group_name_H-M   'P 1'
#
loop_
_entity.id
_entity.type
_entity.pdbx_description
1 polymer ?
#
loop_
_entity_poly.entity_id
_entity_poly.type
_entity_poly.pdbx_seq_one_letter_code
_entity_poly.pdbx_strand_id
1 'polypeptide(L)'
;MIFCFQNCLIKNSGYQTYFFEFQKRSTINPWPEWMGAMHGYELEYVFGMPFRYPGNYSSEVLESEQSYAARIMNIYSNFAQIGITRTDWKEIKLNVKKDPENDKCFVLDDSLIKEDFKPKYKEIVTKECKLLNNYADNHPPRFTTKKPKTSPYINYVGYTFLG
;
A
#
# COMPACT_ATOMS: atom_id res chain seq x y z
N MET A 1 0.43 4.15 12.02
CA MET A 1 1.09 3.05 12.74
C MET A 1 2.03 2.36 11.76
N ILE A 2 3.33 2.50 11.96
CA ILE A 2 4.35 2.05 11.00
C ILE A 2 4.54 0.54 11.17
N PHE A 3 3.99 -0.27 10.25
CA PHE A 3 4.20 -1.72 10.29
C PHE A 3 5.56 -2.08 9.68
N CYS A 4 6.60 -1.98 10.51
CA CYS A 4 7.99 -2.34 10.17
C CYS A 4 8.24 -3.85 10.01
N PHE A 5 7.21 -4.67 10.24
CA PHE A 5 7.29 -6.12 10.26
C PHE A 5 7.32 -6.75 8.87
N GLN A 6 7.04 -5.97 7.81
CA GLN A 6 6.89 -6.53 6.47
C GLN A 6 8.19 -7.06 5.86
N ASN A 7 9.34 -6.54 6.28
CA ASN A 7 10.65 -7.02 5.83
C ASN A 7 10.88 -8.52 6.07
N CYS A 8 10.24 -9.12 7.07
CA CYS A 8 10.41 -10.53 7.37
C CYS A 8 9.60 -11.43 6.42
N LEU A 9 8.40 -11.00 6.02
CA LEU A 9 7.54 -11.72 5.07
C LEU A 9 8.10 -11.66 3.65
N ILE A 10 8.66 -10.51 3.25
CA ILE A 10 9.21 -10.30 1.91
C ILE A 10 10.40 -11.23 1.69
N LYS A 11 11.41 -11.22 2.58
CA LYS A 11 12.71 -11.90 2.36
C LYS A 11 12.66 -13.39 2.03
N ASN A 12 11.55 -14.08 2.29
CA ASN A 12 11.46 -15.52 2.18
C ASN A 12 10.43 -16.03 1.17
N SER A 13 9.70 -15.16 0.47
CA SER A 13 8.46 -15.59 -0.18
C SER A 13 8.66 -16.08 -1.63
N GLY A 14 9.66 -15.59 -2.36
CA GLY A 14 9.89 -15.99 -3.76
C GLY A 14 8.77 -15.53 -4.73
N TYR A 15 7.87 -14.68 -4.26
CA TYR A 15 6.73 -14.18 -5.03
C TYR A 15 6.96 -12.77 -5.55
N GLN A 16 6.34 -12.49 -6.70
CA GLN A 16 6.13 -11.13 -7.17
C GLN A 16 5.34 -10.36 -6.11
N THR A 17 5.94 -9.30 -5.59
CA THR A 17 5.39 -8.55 -4.46
C THR A 17 5.36 -7.06 -4.82
N TYR A 18 4.23 -6.41 -4.56
CA TYR A 18 4.04 -4.98 -4.77
C TYR A 18 3.80 -4.28 -3.44
N PHE A 19 4.39 -3.11 -3.27
CA PHE A 19 4.25 -2.29 -2.06
C PHE A 19 3.69 -0.93 -2.38
N PHE A 20 2.80 -0.46 -1.50
CA PHE A 20 2.33 0.91 -1.51
C PHE A 20 2.15 1.51 -0.13
N GLU A 21 2.10 2.84 -0.11
CA GLU A 21 1.61 3.66 0.99
C GLU A 21 0.35 4.39 0.52
N PHE A 22 -0.76 4.19 1.22
CA PHE A 22 -2.00 4.90 0.95
C PHE A 22 -2.06 6.22 1.74
N GLN A 23 -2.25 7.33 1.03
CA GLN A 23 -2.26 8.70 1.56
C GLN A 23 -3.52 9.49 1.18
N LYS A 24 -4.50 8.89 0.50
CA LYS A 24 -5.78 9.55 0.22
C LYS A 24 -6.63 9.62 1.49
N ARG A 25 -7.06 10.82 1.86
CA ARG A 25 -8.06 11.01 2.93
C ARG A 25 -9.46 11.08 2.32
N SER A 26 -10.36 10.20 2.75
CA SER A 26 -11.78 10.22 2.36
C SER A 26 -12.47 11.51 2.80
N THR A 27 -13.23 12.15 1.93
CA THR A 27 -13.96 13.40 2.25
C THR A 27 -14.99 13.21 3.36
N ILE A 28 -15.51 11.99 3.53
CA ILE A 28 -16.49 11.64 4.57
C ILE A 28 -15.83 11.11 5.85
N ASN A 29 -14.49 11.10 5.92
CA ASN A 29 -13.80 10.60 7.10
C ASN A 29 -14.10 11.51 8.31
N PRO A 30 -14.64 10.97 9.43
CA PRO A 30 -15.03 11.75 10.59
C PRO A 30 -13.86 12.15 11.49
N TRP A 31 -12.67 11.59 11.28
CA TRP A 31 -11.49 11.85 12.12
C TRP A 31 -10.87 13.22 11.80
N PRO A 32 -10.25 13.91 12.78
CA PRO A 32 -9.54 15.17 12.54
C PRO A 32 -8.54 15.11 11.37
N GLU A 33 -8.39 16.21 10.63
CA GLU A 33 -7.54 16.27 9.43
C GLU A 33 -6.08 15.88 9.68
N TRP A 34 -5.54 16.22 10.87
CA TRP A 34 -4.16 15.90 11.24
C TRP A 34 -3.86 14.40 11.28
N MET A 35 -4.89 13.55 11.34
CA MET A 35 -4.74 12.08 11.32
C MET A 35 -4.54 11.54 9.90
N GLY A 36 -4.74 12.35 8.87
CA GLY A 36 -4.56 11.95 7.48
C GLY A 36 -5.41 10.74 7.08
N ALA A 37 -4.79 9.80 6.36
CA ALA A 37 -5.42 8.53 5.99
C ALA A 37 -5.38 7.54 7.16
N MET A 38 -6.55 7.27 7.73
CA MET A 38 -6.68 6.33 8.85
C MET A 38 -6.51 4.88 8.40
N HIS A 39 -5.97 4.04 9.29
CA HIS A 39 -5.82 2.61 9.01
C HIS A 39 -7.16 1.97 8.61
N GLY A 40 -7.19 1.27 7.47
CA GLY A 40 -8.37 0.60 6.94
C GLY A 40 -9.23 1.44 5.99
N TYR A 41 -8.97 2.75 5.87
CA TYR A 41 -9.75 3.62 4.99
C TYR A 41 -9.46 3.41 3.49
N GLU A 42 -8.38 2.71 3.15
CA GLU A 42 -8.17 2.25 1.78
C GLU A 42 -9.29 1.30 1.32
N LEU A 43 -9.87 0.53 2.25
CA LEU A 43 -10.92 -0.45 1.94
C LEU A 43 -12.19 0.22 1.41
N GLU A 44 -12.46 1.46 1.82
CA GLU A 44 -13.59 2.24 1.29
C GLU A 44 -13.50 2.34 -0.25
N TYR A 45 -12.29 2.54 -0.76
CA TYR A 45 -12.05 2.66 -2.19
C TYR A 45 -11.92 1.31 -2.89
N VAL A 46 -11.30 0.32 -2.24
CA VAL A 46 -11.21 -1.05 -2.76
C VAL A 46 -12.60 -1.64 -2.99
N PHE A 47 -13.55 -1.38 -2.09
CA PHE A 47 -14.93 -1.84 -2.21
C PHE A 47 -15.88 -0.82 -2.84
N GLY A 48 -15.39 0.30 -3.38
CA GLY A 48 -16.21 1.24 -4.13
C GLY A 48 -17.32 1.90 -3.32
N MET A 49 -17.04 2.31 -2.07
CA MET A 49 -17.99 3.02 -1.20
C MET A 49 -18.61 4.27 -1.85
N PRO A 50 -17.88 5.12 -2.60
CA PRO A 50 -18.48 6.24 -3.35
C PRO A 50 -19.55 5.85 -4.38
N PHE A 51 -19.51 4.61 -4.88
CA PHE A 51 -20.55 4.08 -5.78
C PHE A 51 -21.70 3.43 -5.01
N ARG A 52 -21.40 2.77 -3.89
CA ARG A 52 -22.41 2.07 -3.06
C ARG A 52 -23.28 3.03 -2.26
N TYR A 53 -22.69 4.09 -1.74
CA TYR A 53 -23.35 5.07 -0.86
C TYR A 53 -23.05 6.51 -1.32
N PRO A 54 -23.46 6.89 -2.54
CA PRO A 54 -23.17 8.22 -3.10
C PRO A 54 -23.77 9.35 -2.25
N GLY A 55 -24.89 9.09 -1.56
CA GLY A 55 -25.55 10.07 -0.69
C GLY A 55 -24.74 10.48 0.54
N ASN A 56 -23.65 9.79 0.86
CA ASN A 56 -22.74 10.21 1.95
C ASN A 56 -21.80 11.35 1.50
N TYR A 57 -21.66 11.59 0.20
CA TYR A 57 -20.74 12.56 -0.37
C TYR A 57 -21.51 13.77 -0.89
N SER A 58 -20.92 14.96 -0.78
CA SER A 58 -21.50 16.16 -1.38
C SER A 58 -21.34 16.12 -2.91
N SER A 59 -22.22 16.81 -3.62
CA SER A 59 -22.23 16.83 -5.09
C SER A 59 -20.90 17.33 -5.68
N GLU A 60 -20.18 18.21 -4.96
CA GLU A 60 -18.92 18.79 -5.41
C GLU A 60 -17.75 17.80 -5.38
N VAL A 61 -17.78 16.81 -4.47
CA VAL A 61 -16.66 15.86 -4.28
C VAL A 61 -16.97 14.47 -4.82
N LEU A 62 -18.25 14.11 -4.96
CA LEU A 62 -18.69 12.77 -5.33
C LEU A 62 -18.00 12.25 -6.61
N GLU A 63 -17.92 13.08 -7.66
CA GLU A 63 -17.28 12.67 -8.92
C GLU A 63 -15.80 12.32 -8.74
N SER A 64 -15.06 13.14 -7.98
CA SER A 64 -13.64 12.90 -7.71
C SER A 64 -13.41 11.65 -6.85
N GLU A 65 -14.28 11.41 -5.86
CA GLU A 65 -14.25 10.23 -5.00
C GLU A 65 -14.57 8.95 -5.79
N GLN A 66 -15.56 9.01 -6.68
CA GLN A 66 -15.89 7.93 -7.60
C GLN A 66 -14.76 7.64 -8.60
N SER A 67 -14.18 8.68 -9.19
CA SER A 67 -13.02 8.54 -10.09
C SER A 67 -11.84 7.89 -9.39
N TYR A 68 -11.56 8.29 -8.14
CA TYR A 68 -10.49 7.70 -7.34
C TYR A 68 -10.79 6.23 -7.00
N ALA A 69 -12.01 5.93 -6.52
CA ALA A 69 -12.45 4.56 -6.27
C ALA A 69 -12.34 3.68 -7.51
N ALA A 70 -12.74 4.17 -8.69
CA ALA A 70 -12.64 3.42 -9.94
C ALA A 70 -11.17 3.07 -10.27
N ARG A 71 -10.23 4.00 -10.07
CA ARG A 71 -8.80 3.72 -10.27
C ARG A 71 -8.25 2.69 -9.28
N ILE A 72 -8.62 2.77 -8.00
CA ILE A 72 -8.22 1.79 -6.99
C ILE A 72 -8.80 0.40 -7.28
N MET A 73 -10.10 0.31 -7.57
CA MET A 73 -10.74 -0.95 -7.95
C MET A 73 -10.08 -1.59 -9.18
N ASN A 74 -9.72 -0.79 -10.18
CA ASN A 74 -8.99 -1.28 -11.35
C ASN A 74 -7.61 -1.84 -10.98
N ILE A 75 -6.85 -1.18 -10.12
CA ILE A 75 -5.55 -1.66 -9.62
C ILE A 75 -5.69 -3.03 -8.96
N TYR A 76 -6.67 -3.18 -8.06
CA TYR A 76 -6.91 -4.46 -7.36
C TYR A 76 -7.45 -5.55 -8.29
N SER A 77 -8.33 -5.18 -9.23
CA SER A 77 -8.86 -6.10 -10.23
C SER A 77 -7.76 -6.64 -11.13
N ASN A 78 -6.87 -5.78 -11.65
CA ASN A 78 -5.75 -6.21 -12.48
C ASN A 78 -4.82 -7.14 -11.71
N PHE A 79 -4.50 -6.80 -10.46
CA PHE A 79 -3.69 -7.66 -9.62
C PHE A 79 -4.33 -9.04 -9.41
N ALA A 80 -5.63 -9.10 -9.13
CA ALA A 80 -6.35 -10.35 -8.93
C ALA A 80 -6.44 -11.22 -10.20
N GLN A 81 -6.55 -10.59 -11.37
CA GLN A 81 -6.72 -11.30 -12.65
C GLN A 81 -5.40 -11.77 -13.25
N ILE A 82 -4.39 -10.91 -13.27
CA ILE A 82 -3.14 -11.14 -14.03
C ILE A 82 -1.88 -11.00 -13.18
N GLY A 83 -1.99 -10.71 -11.88
CA GLY A 83 -0.84 -10.56 -10.98
C GLY A 83 -0.11 -9.22 -11.11
N ILE A 84 -0.56 -8.31 -11.99
CA ILE A 84 0.07 -7.02 -12.24
C ILE A 84 -0.86 -5.91 -11.77
N THR A 85 -0.36 -4.95 -10.97
CA THR A 85 -1.13 -3.79 -10.50
C THR A 85 -1.27 -2.71 -11.58
N ARG A 86 -0.14 -2.15 -12.00
CA ARG A 86 0.01 -1.11 -13.03
C ARG A 86 1.36 -1.26 -13.73
N THR A 87 1.48 -0.74 -14.94
CA THR A 87 2.74 -0.79 -15.72
C THR A 87 3.83 0.12 -15.16
N ASP A 88 3.45 1.22 -14.53
CA ASP A 88 4.34 2.20 -13.91
C ASP A 88 4.67 1.88 -12.45
N TRP A 89 4.11 0.79 -11.89
CA TRP A 89 4.36 0.32 -10.53
C TRP A 89 5.24 -0.92 -10.58
N LYS A 90 6.51 -0.75 -10.23
CA LYS A 90 7.49 -1.83 -10.27
C LYS A 90 7.28 -2.82 -9.13
N GLU A 91 7.41 -4.11 -9.45
CA GLU A 91 7.52 -5.18 -8.46
C GLU A 91 8.79 -5.02 -7.62
N ILE A 92 8.75 -5.55 -6.40
CA ILE A 92 9.95 -5.72 -5.57
C ILE A 92 10.60 -7.05 -5.88
N LYS A 93 11.85 -6.99 -6.32
CA LYS A 93 12.69 -8.15 -6.61
C LYS A 93 13.49 -8.56 -5.38
N LEU A 94 13.17 -9.73 -4.83
CA LEU A 94 13.93 -10.32 -3.74
C LEU A 94 15.31 -10.80 -4.22
N ASN A 95 16.33 -10.63 -3.39
CA ASN A 95 17.70 -11.13 -3.60
C ASN A 95 18.53 -10.48 -4.72
N VAL A 96 18.11 -9.32 -5.22
CA VAL A 96 18.95 -8.50 -6.10
C VAL A 96 19.91 -7.68 -5.23
N LYS A 97 21.21 -7.66 -5.56
CA LYS A 97 22.21 -6.79 -4.91
C LYS A 97 21.63 -5.36 -4.84
N LYS A 98 21.55 -4.77 -3.64
CA LYS A 98 21.08 -3.39 -3.33
C LYS A 98 20.76 -2.57 -4.58
N ASP A 99 19.54 -2.75 -5.11
CA ASP A 99 19.00 -1.87 -6.12
C ASP A 99 18.28 -0.73 -5.36
N PRO A 100 18.76 0.52 -5.46
CA PRO A 100 18.16 1.66 -4.76
C PRO A 100 16.71 1.94 -5.16
N GLU A 101 16.25 1.47 -6.33
CA GLU A 101 14.84 1.60 -6.74
C GLU A 101 13.95 0.52 -6.12
N ASN A 102 14.52 -0.63 -5.78
CA ASN A 102 13.81 -1.79 -5.25
C ASN A 102 13.40 -1.65 -3.78
N ASP A 103 13.93 -0.64 -3.09
CA ASP A 103 13.60 -0.29 -1.71
C ASP A 103 12.45 0.74 -1.62
N LYS A 104 11.72 0.99 -2.71
CA LYS A 104 10.64 1.98 -2.77
C LYS A 104 9.25 1.38 -2.96
N CYS A 105 8.26 1.92 -2.25
CA CYS A 105 6.84 1.62 -2.43
C CYS A 105 6.15 2.74 -3.23
N PHE A 106 5.09 2.39 -3.93
CA PHE A 106 4.25 3.33 -4.66
C PHE A 106 3.37 4.14 -3.71
N VAL A 107 3.15 5.43 -3.96
CA VAL A 107 2.26 6.25 -3.13
C VAL A 107 0.91 6.41 -3.82
N LEU A 108 -0.16 6.01 -3.13
CA LEU A 108 -1.54 6.18 -3.56
C LEU A 108 -2.15 7.40 -2.86
N ASP A 109 -2.10 8.56 -3.52
CA ASP A 109 -2.64 9.83 -3.03
C ASP A 109 -3.65 10.45 -4.04
N ASP A 110 -4.22 11.61 -3.73
CA ASP A 110 -5.15 12.33 -4.61
C ASP A 110 -4.61 12.64 -6.02
N SER A 111 -3.29 12.58 -6.24
CA SER A 111 -2.73 12.81 -7.57
C SER A 111 -3.12 11.71 -8.56
N LEU A 112 -3.54 10.54 -8.07
CA LEU A 112 -3.91 9.39 -8.91
C LEU A 112 -4.99 9.73 -9.95
N ILE A 113 -5.86 10.71 -9.69
CA ILE A 113 -6.94 11.14 -10.60
C ILE A 113 -6.59 12.36 -11.46
N LYS A 114 -5.43 13.00 -11.25
CA LYS A 114 -5.01 14.18 -12.02
C LYS A 114 -4.55 13.79 -13.43
N GLU A 115 -4.72 14.71 -14.38
CA GLU A 115 -4.30 14.51 -15.77
C GLU A 115 -2.78 14.42 -15.90
N ASP A 116 -2.04 15.20 -15.12
CA ASP A 116 -0.58 15.27 -15.09
C ASP A 116 0.05 14.28 -14.10
N PHE A 117 -0.63 13.16 -13.84
CA PHE A 117 -0.20 12.17 -12.85
C PHE A 117 1.25 11.73 -13.07
N LYS A 118 2.05 11.86 -11.99
CA LYS A 118 3.43 11.36 -11.93
C LYS A 118 3.53 10.36 -10.76
N PRO A 119 3.97 9.12 -11.02
CA PRO A 119 4.20 8.13 -9.97
C PRO A 119 5.10 8.67 -8.86
N LYS A 120 4.63 8.57 -7.62
CA LYS A 120 5.38 8.93 -6.43
C LYS A 120 5.84 7.67 -5.70
N TYR A 121 7.02 7.76 -5.12
CA TYR A 121 7.69 6.64 -4.50
C TYR A 121 8.30 7.04 -3.16
N LYS A 122 8.23 6.17 -2.16
CA LYS A 122 8.80 6.37 -0.83
C LYS A 122 9.57 5.14 -0.38
N GLU A 123 10.56 5.32 0.49
CA GLU A 123 11.28 4.18 1.08
C GLU A 123 10.34 3.26 1.86
N ILE A 124 10.41 1.96 1.58
CA ILE A 124 9.64 0.92 2.29
C ILE A 124 10.12 0.81 3.73
N VAL A 125 11.44 0.87 3.94
CA VAL A 125 12.08 0.67 5.24
C VAL A 125 12.62 1.99 5.74
N THR A 126 11.80 2.70 6.51
CA THR A 126 12.18 3.98 7.10
C THR A 126 13.24 3.83 8.19
N LYS A 127 13.83 4.95 8.62
CA LYS A 127 14.80 5.00 9.74
C LYS A 127 14.19 4.47 11.04
N GLU A 128 12.91 4.74 11.29
CA GLU A 128 12.14 4.23 12.42
C GLU A 128 12.02 2.71 12.34
N CYS A 129 11.77 2.17 11.15
CA CYS A 129 11.74 0.73 10.95
C CYS A 129 13.10 0.07 11.13
N LYS A 130 14.19 0.72 10.76
CA LYS A 130 15.54 0.21 11.04
C LYS A 130 15.78 0.18 12.56
N LEU A 131 15.36 1.22 13.28
CA LEU A 131 15.47 1.30 14.74
C LEU A 131 14.65 0.20 15.44
N LEU A 132 13.37 0.06 15.11
CA LEU A 132 12.48 -0.96 15.69
C LEU A 132 12.94 -2.38 15.37
N ASN A 133 13.40 -2.62 14.13
CA ASN A 133 13.96 -3.90 13.77
C ASN A 133 15.24 -4.20 14.56
N ASN A 134 16.14 -3.24 14.72
CA ASN A 134 17.35 -3.41 15.53
C ASN A 134 16.99 -3.73 17.00
N TYR A 135 16.05 -2.99 17.57
CA TYR A 135 15.58 -3.27 18.93
C TYR A 135 15.02 -4.69 19.06
N ALA A 136 14.13 -5.10 18.16
CA ALA A 136 13.53 -6.43 18.17
C ALA A 136 14.54 -7.57 17.92
N ASP A 137 15.59 -7.35 17.11
CA ASP A 137 16.65 -8.34 16.88
C ASP A 137 17.46 -8.63 18.15
N ASN A 138 17.60 -7.63 19.02
CA ASN A 138 18.37 -7.73 20.26
C ASN A 138 17.55 -8.18 21.47
N HIS A 139 16.22 -8.35 21.34
CA HIS A 139 15.32 -8.74 22.45
C HIS A 139 14.49 -9.98 22.08
N PRO A 140 15.02 -11.20 22.31
CA PRO A 140 14.27 -12.43 22.07
C PRO A 140 13.05 -12.56 23.02
N PRO A 141 11.98 -13.29 22.61
CA PRO A 141 11.87 -14.07 21.38
C PRO A 141 11.43 -13.23 20.17
N ARG A 142 12.25 -13.25 19.12
CA ARG A 142 11.85 -12.77 17.78
C ARG A 142 11.43 -13.99 16.96
N PHE A 143 10.20 -13.98 16.42
CA PHE A 143 9.78 -15.04 15.50
C PHE A 143 10.67 -15.03 14.27
N THR A 144 11.42 -16.12 14.08
CA THR A 144 12.14 -16.38 12.83
C THR A 144 11.21 -17.15 11.91
N THR A 145 10.88 -16.57 10.75
CA THR A 145 10.07 -17.28 9.75
C THR A 145 10.88 -18.47 9.22
N LYS A 146 10.37 -19.68 9.37
CA LYS A 146 10.89 -20.84 8.62
C LYS A 146 10.67 -20.55 7.13
N LYS A 147 11.67 -20.83 6.27
CA LYS A 147 11.55 -20.65 4.82
C LYS A 147 10.25 -21.34 4.34
N PRO A 148 9.32 -20.62 3.67
CA PRO A 148 8.13 -21.24 3.13
C PRO A 148 8.55 -22.25 2.06
N LYS A 149 7.91 -23.43 2.09
CA LYS A 149 7.95 -24.36 0.96
C LYS A 149 7.27 -23.63 -0.21
N THR A 150 7.95 -23.60 -1.36
CA THR A 150 7.45 -23.05 -2.62
C THR A 150 6.00 -23.46 -2.86
N SER A 151 5.09 -22.49 -2.80
CA SER A 151 3.68 -22.61 -3.20
C SER A 151 3.49 -21.68 -4.41
N PRO A 152 2.46 -21.82 -5.26
CA PRO A 152 2.35 -21.02 -6.50
C PRO A 152 1.56 -19.70 -6.35
N TYR A 153 1.34 -19.17 -5.13
CA TYR A 153 0.40 -18.06 -4.91
C TYR A 153 1.09 -16.69 -4.71
N ILE A 154 0.66 -15.70 -5.49
CA ILE A 154 1.11 -14.29 -5.44
C ILE A 154 0.59 -13.61 -4.17
N ASN A 155 1.43 -12.82 -3.48
CA ASN A 155 1.06 -12.08 -2.27
C ASN A 155 0.83 -10.59 -2.53
N TYR A 156 -0.32 -10.07 -2.13
CA TYR A 156 -0.62 -8.63 -2.08
C TYR A 156 -0.35 -8.09 -0.68
N VAL A 157 0.28 -6.92 -0.61
CA VAL A 157 0.60 -6.28 0.66
C VAL A 157 0.30 -4.80 0.55
N GLY A 158 -0.74 -4.35 1.25
CA GLY A 158 -1.18 -2.97 1.25
C GLY A 158 -1.26 -2.35 2.64
N TYR A 159 -0.87 -1.08 2.77
CA TYR A 159 -0.92 -0.35 4.03
C TYR A 159 -1.37 1.10 3.89
N THR A 160 -2.12 1.53 4.89
CA THR A 160 -2.51 2.92 5.11
C THR A 160 -1.84 3.44 6.38
N PHE A 161 -1.15 4.58 6.27
CA PHE A 161 -0.40 5.18 7.36
C PHE A 161 -1.07 6.46 7.86
N LEU A 162 -1.18 6.54 9.18
CA LEU A 162 -1.32 7.79 9.93
C LEU A 162 -0.06 8.64 9.67
N GLY A 163 -0.25 9.76 8.96
CA GLY A 163 0.76 10.80 8.76
C GLY A 163 0.96 11.65 10.01
#